data_AF-A0A350G0G2-F1
#
_entry.id   AF-A0A350G0G2-F1
#
_cell.length_a   1.000
_cell.length_b   1.000
_cell.length_c   1.000
_cell.angle_alpha   90.00
_cell.angle_beta   90.00
_cell.angle_gamma   90.00
#
_symmetry.space_group_name_H-M   'P 1'
#
loop_
_entity.id
_entity.type
_entity.pdbx_description
1 polymer ?
#
loop_
_entity_poly.entity_id
_entity_poly.type
_entity_poly.pdbx_seq_one_letter_code
_entity_poly.pdbx_strand_id
1 'polypeptide(L)'
;MTRRDFLKIAGAGTVVALPAILGYRVFQQSKGEYPMVRSPYAPTLETAILDGSVPILVITNGDSNNPFGAYLSEILRAEGLNCYHMTGLANVTSDVLERYDIAILAEGAISGIQSEMFEAFVTHGGRLVGMKPVDRLEAIFGVERSGGDLSEGYIKTDAGHPVGAGINPSTMQFHGSAALYQLTEAEPVAWLYKDRDTQSDHPAVTLNSFGNGMAGLWAFDLAKSIAYTRQGNPDLIDKDLDGLEGVRTVDKFVGWIDLDRIDIPQADEQQRLFVNLLVKLSEDKRPLPRFWYFPEDKKSILVATGDSHMNPVEFIQNVLDRVDARGGRMTIYYSPVIVSDLGRAERVARFWATDNLPFIGDLLHETFGSPTPSDVAAWRDNGHEFALHPYVDNDLEDGWNTYWKEFTGRGYGPVPPTVRSHRVLWTGWTESARLQASYGMRMNLGYYHVGPSLQKKSGEWAYGHLTGSGRPMRFIDAQGRVLNIYQQLTQLTDEHLIPMDVPGWGGWPQLTAQGAVEVSKYMLDRSVK
;
A
#
# COMPACT_ATOMS: atom_id res chain seq x y z
N MET A 1 -6.14 -42.51 9.77
CA MET A 1 -6.82 -43.09 8.58
C MET A 1 -7.25 -44.50 8.95
N THR A 2 -8.56 -44.77 9.00
CA THR A 2 -9.05 -46.13 9.25
C THR A 2 -9.04 -46.94 7.95
N ARG A 3 -9.08 -48.28 8.04
CA ARG A 3 -9.22 -49.17 6.86
C ARG A 3 -10.47 -48.82 6.03
N ARG A 4 -11.53 -48.32 6.68
CA ARG A 4 -12.79 -47.88 6.05
C ARG A 4 -12.61 -46.59 5.26
N ASP A 5 -11.82 -45.65 5.76
CA ASP A 5 -11.53 -44.38 5.06
C ASP A 5 -10.64 -44.62 3.84
N PHE A 6 -9.65 -45.51 3.96
CA PHE A 6 -8.80 -45.92 2.84
C PHE A 6 -9.61 -46.58 1.71
N LEU A 7 -10.54 -47.48 2.05
CA LEU A 7 -11.41 -48.13 1.08
C LEU A 7 -12.41 -47.16 0.44
N LYS A 8 -12.85 -46.11 1.15
CA LYS A 8 -13.68 -45.04 0.56
C LYS A 8 -12.89 -44.18 -0.42
N ILE A 9 -11.63 -43.84 -0.15
CA ILE A 9 -10.79 -43.09 -1.09
C ILE A 9 -10.45 -43.95 -2.33
N ALA A 10 -10.16 -45.24 -2.12
CA ALA A 10 -9.93 -46.18 -3.22
C ALA A 10 -11.21 -46.51 -4.02
N GLY A 11 -12.39 -46.40 -3.40
CA GLY A 11 -13.70 -46.71 -4.01
C GLY A 11 -14.52 -45.51 -4.50
N ALA A 12 -14.25 -44.29 -4.04
CA ALA A 12 -14.88 -43.05 -4.50
C ALA A 12 -14.39 -42.63 -5.90
N GLY A 13 -13.32 -43.28 -6.40
CA GLY A 13 -13.11 -43.44 -7.82
C GLY A 13 -14.08 -44.48 -8.37
N THR A 14 -15.35 -44.11 -8.59
CA THR A 14 -16.34 -45.00 -9.22
C THR A 14 -16.00 -45.35 -10.68
N VAL A 15 -14.85 -44.93 -11.21
CA VAL A 15 -14.34 -45.38 -12.51
C VAL A 15 -12.86 -45.83 -12.51
N VAL A 16 -12.00 -45.46 -11.54
CA VAL A 16 -10.58 -45.87 -11.58
C VAL A 16 -10.03 -46.24 -10.20
N ALA A 17 -9.62 -47.51 -10.08
CA ALA A 17 -8.82 -48.01 -8.97
C ALA A 17 -7.41 -47.40 -9.05
N LEU A 18 -7.19 -46.29 -8.35
CA LEU A 18 -5.86 -45.72 -8.15
C LEU A 18 -4.97 -46.75 -7.39
N PRO A 19 -3.72 -47.00 -7.83
CA PRO A 19 -2.79 -47.81 -7.06
C PRO A 19 -2.65 -47.29 -5.63
N ALA A 20 -2.60 -48.18 -4.62
CA ALA A 20 -2.60 -47.82 -3.20
C ALA A 20 -1.53 -46.77 -2.82
N ILE A 21 -0.36 -46.81 -3.45
CA ILE A 21 0.74 -45.86 -3.25
C ILE A 21 0.38 -44.47 -3.80
N LEU A 22 -0.28 -44.41 -4.96
CA LEU A 22 -0.75 -43.17 -5.57
C LEU A 22 -1.89 -42.56 -4.75
N GLY A 23 -2.84 -43.39 -4.30
CA GLY A 23 -3.92 -42.96 -3.39
C GLY A 23 -3.39 -42.44 -2.05
N TYR A 24 -2.35 -43.05 -1.48
CA TYR A 24 -1.71 -42.55 -0.26
C TYR A 24 -1.01 -41.20 -0.47
N ARG A 25 -0.29 -41.02 -1.58
CA ARG A 25 0.35 -39.73 -1.90
C ARG A 25 -0.67 -38.61 -2.12
N VAL A 26 -1.71 -38.89 -2.90
CA VAL A 26 -2.84 -37.96 -3.13
C VAL A 26 -3.48 -37.56 -1.80
N PHE A 27 -3.72 -38.52 -0.90
CA PHE A 27 -4.27 -38.24 0.42
C PHE A 27 -3.34 -37.40 1.32
N GLN A 28 -2.01 -37.60 1.24
CA GLN A 28 -1.08 -36.78 2.01
C GLN A 28 -1.01 -35.35 1.49
N GLN A 29 -0.96 -35.16 0.18
CA GLN A 29 -1.02 -33.83 -0.45
C GLN A 29 -2.33 -33.13 -0.14
N SER A 30 -3.45 -33.87 -0.09
CA SER A 30 -4.76 -33.31 0.18
C SER A 30 -4.97 -32.82 1.62
N LYS A 31 -3.99 -32.98 2.51
CA LYS A 31 -4.06 -32.38 3.85
C LYS A 31 -3.81 -30.88 3.82
N GLY A 32 -3.10 -30.41 2.79
CA GLY A 32 -2.63 -29.03 2.73
C GLY A 32 -1.60 -28.70 3.80
N GLU A 33 -1.20 -27.45 3.78
CA GLU A 33 -0.17 -26.87 4.64
C GLU A 33 -0.75 -25.69 5.42
N TYR A 34 -0.07 -25.29 6.49
CA TYR A 34 -0.33 -24.01 7.17
C TYR A 34 0.74 -23.00 6.75
N PRO A 35 0.44 -21.69 6.79
CA PRO A 35 1.43 -20.67 6.47
C PRO A 35 2.61 -20.74 7.44
N MET A 36 3.83 -20.60 6.91
CA MET A 36 5.02 -20.48 7.74
C MET A 36 5.10 -19.06 8.32
N VAL A 37 5.03 -18.94 9.65
CA VAL A 37 5.13 -17.66 10.34
C VAL A 37 6.55 -17.12 10.31
N ARG A 38 6.68 -15.84 9.96
CA ARG A 38 7.93 -15.07 9.85
C ARG A 38 7.78 -13.73 10.55
N SER A 39 8.88 -13.00 10.71
CA SER A 39 8.78 -11.60 11.13
C SER A 39 7.97 -10.81 10.08
N PRO A 40 6.92 -10.08 10.50
CA PRO A 40 6.14 -9.26 9.58
C PRO A 40 6.86 -7.95 9.22
N TYR A 41 7.97 -7.63 9.89
CA TYR A 41 8.66 -6.36 9.74
C TYR A 41 9.72 -6.41 8.65
N ALA A 42 9.89 -5.30 7.93
CA ALA A 42 11.02 -5.12 7.04
C ALA A 42 12.33 -5.16 7.87
N PRO A 43 13.45 -5.63 7.31
CA PRO A 43 14.75 -5.59 7.98
C PRO A 43 15.09 -4.18 8.49
N THR A 44 15.86 -4.11 9.58
CA THR A 44 16.25 -2.85 10.23
C THR A 44 16.76 -1.85 9.20
N LEU A 45 16.18 -0.65 9.23
CA LEU A 45 16.45 0.42 8.30
C LEU A 45 17.75 1.18 8.62
N GLU A 46 18.31 1.01 9.82
CA GLU A 46 19.54 1.70 10.23
C GLU A 46 20.76 1.17 9.47
N THR A 47 21.62 2.11 9.06
CA THR A 47 22.86 1.81 8.34
C THR A 47 23.99 1.60 9.34
N ALA A 48 24.61 0.42 9.30
CA ALA A 48 25.69 0.06 10.22
C ALA A 48 26.96 0.91 10.04
N ILE A 49 27.23 1.40 8.83
CA ILE A 49 28.43 2.17 8.50
C ILE A 49 28.00 3.52 7.93
N LEU A 50 28.30 4.59 8.66
CA LEU A 50 28.00 5.98 8.27
C LEU A 50 29.24 6.63 7.62
N ASP A 51 29.65 6.13 6.46
CA ASP A 51 30.87 6.57 5.75
C ASP A 51 30.65 7.75 4.78
N GLY A 52 29.40 8.15 4.56
CA GLY A 52 29.06 9.20 3.60
C GLY A 52 29.22 8.79 2.14
N SER A 53 29.20 7.49 1.80
CA SER A 53 29.24 7.02 0.41
C SER A 53 28.04 7.48 -0.43
N VAL A 54 26.97 7.92 0.23
CA VAL A 54 25.72 8.43 -0.35
C VAL A 54 25.46 9.87 0.13
N PRO A 55 24.71 10.68 -0.64
CA PRO A 55 24.54 12.12 -0.36
C PRO A 55 23.62 12.44 0.82
N ILE A 56 22.66 11.56 1.13
CA ILE A 56 21.59 11.85 2.10
C ILE A 56 21.80 11.05 3.40
N LEU A 57 21.66 11.73 4.54
CA LEU A 57 21.49 11.13 5.86
C LEU A 57 20.09 11.38 6.39
N VAL A 58 19.30 10.34 6.60
CA VAL A 58 18.02 10.39 7.31
C VAL A 58 18.25 10.15 8.80
N ILE A 59 17.83 11.09 9.63
CA ILE A 59 18.05 11.10 11.07
C ILE A 59 16.72 10.92 11.78
N THR A 60 16.50 9.75 12.39
CA THR A 60 15.32 9.50 13.23
C THR A 60 15.55 10.07 14.63
N ASN A 61 14.48 10.49 15.31
CA ASN A 61 14.58 11.05 16.65
C ASN A 61 13.86 10.15 17.67
N GLY A 62 14.63 9.48 18.53
CA GLY A 62 14.10 8.58 19.56
C GLY A 62 13.39 9.28 20.72
N ASP A 63 13.62 10.59 20.90
CA ASP A 63 12.96 11.41 21.92
C ASP A 63 11.58 11.92 21.47
N SER A 64 11.17 11.59 20.24
CA SER A 64 9.89 11.99 19.68
C SER A 64 8.75 11.07 20.11
N ASN A 65 7.60 11.67 20.41
CA ASN A 65 6.35 10.93 20.55
C ASN A 65 5.77 10.52 19.18
N ASN A 66 6.31 11.05 18.08
CA ASN A 66 5.96 10.66 16.73
C ASN A 66 6.89 9.52 16.26
N PRO A 67 6.40 8.28 16.13
CA PRO A 67 7.25 7.15 15.77
C PRO A 67 7.51 7.02 14.25
N PHE A 68 6.92 7.89 13.42
CA PHE A 68 6.90 7.70 11.96
C PHE A 68 8.18 8.15 11.24
N GLY A 69 9.19 8.70 11.93
CA GLY A 69 10.39 9.28 11.30
C GLY A 69 11.12 8.34 10.33
N ALA A 70 11.16 7.03 10.61
CA ALA A 70 11.78 6.04 9.72
C ALA A 70 11.06 5.89 8.36
N TYR A 71 9.78 6.29 8.28
CA TYR A 71 8.97 6.22 7.06
C TYR A 71 9.37 7.26 6.01
N LEU A 72 10.15 8.28 6.38
CA LEU A 72 10.83 9.15 5.41
C LEU A 72 11.66 8.34 4.42
N SER A 73 12.26 7.23 4.87
CA SER A 73 13.03 6.32 4.01
C SER A 73 12.15 5.59 2.98
N GLU A 74 10.89 5.29 3.31
CA GLU A 74 9.92 4.69 2.38
C GLU A 74 9.41 5.73 1.37
N ILE A 75 9.24 6.99 1.79
CA ILE A 75 8.95 8.10 0.88
C ILE A 75 10.06 8.26 -0.16
N LEU A 76 11.33 8.29 0.28
CA LEU A 76 12.47 8.37 -0.63
C LEU A 76 12.50 7.19 -1.63
N ARG A 77 12.27 5.96 -1.15
CA ARG A 77 12.20 4.76 -2.01
C ARG A 77 11.06 4.85 -3.02
N ALA A 78 9.87 5.26 -2.60
CA ALA A 78 8.70 5.40 -3.47
C ALA A 78 8.92 6.44 -4.57
N GLU A 79 9.72 7.47 -4.28
CA GLU A 79 10.14 8.52 -5.21
C GLU A 79 11.40 8.18 -6.01
N GLY A 80 11.95 6.97 -5.85
CA GLY A 80 13.10 6.48 -6.60
C GLY A 80 14.46 6.91 -6.05
N LEU A 81 14.51 7.60 -4.91
CA LEU A 81 15.75 8.01 -4.23
C LEU A 81 16.20 6.93 -3.24
N ASN A 82 17.15 6.11 -3.65
CA ASN A 82 17.69 5.00 -2.84
C ASN A 82 19.08 5.30 -2.23
N CYS A 83 19.64 6.48 -2.48
CA CYS A 83 20.99 6.87 -2.09
C CYS A 83 21.00 7.61 -0.74
N TYR A 84 20.67 6.89 0.33
CA TYR A 84 20.70 7.45 1.68
C TYR A 84 21.18 6.44 2.72
N HIS A 85 21.75 6.96 3.80
CA HIS A 85 21.93 6.26 5.06
C HIS A 85 20.86 6.70 6.05
N MET A 86 20.55 5.85 7.02
CA MET A 86 19.60 6.17 8.08
C MET A 86 20.18 5.81 9.45
N THR A 87 19.99 6.67 10.44
CA THR A 87 20.43 6.43 11.82
C THR A 87 19.57 7.21 12.81
N GLY A 88 19.53 6.77 14.08
CA GLY A 88 19.04 7.59 15.18
C GLY A 88 19.96 8.79 15.49
N LEU A 89 19.35 9.90 15.92
CA LEU A 89 19.99 11.16 16.31
C LEU A 89 21.09 10.98 17.37
N ALA A 90 20.92 10.03 18.29
CA ALA A 90 21.91 9.72 19.33
C ALA A 90 23.27 9.23 18.76
N ASN A 91 23.29 8.73 17.52
CA ASN A 91 24.51 8.27 16.86
C ASN A 91 25.14 9.34 15.93
N VAL A 92 24.52 10.52 15.82
CA VAL A 92 25.00 11.60 14.95
C VAL A 92 26.00 12.47 15.69
N THR A 93 27.15 12.71 15.06
CA THR A 93 28.19 13.64 15.51
C THR A 93 28.53 14.58 14.36
N SER A 94 29.23 15.70 14.64
CA SER A 94 29.69 16.62 13.60
C SER A 94 30.48 15.91 12.50
N ASP A 95 31.43 15.05 12.89
CA ASP A 95 32.26 14.26 11.97
C ASP A 95 31.45 13.31 11.07
N VAL A 96 30.31 12.82 11.54
CA VAL A 96 29.40 12.01 10.74
C VAL A 96 28.60 12.90 9.80
N LEU A 97 28.04 13.98 10.33
CA LEU A 97 27.15 14.89 9.61
C LEU A 97 27.85 15.56 8.42
N GLU A 98 29.11 15.97 8.58
CA GLU A 98 29.94 16.61 7.54
C GLU A 98 30.26 15.71 6.33
N ARG A 99 29.99 14.39 6.41
CA ARG A 99 30.21 13.45 5.29
C ARG A 99 29.05 13.43 4.29
N TYR A 100 27.93 14.07 4.63
CA TYR A 100 26.71 14.08 3.83
C TYR A 100 26.44 15.47 3.28
N ASP A 101 25.81 15.53 2.11
CA ASP A 101 25.39 16.81 1.53
C ASP A 101 24.09 17.28 2.15
N ILE A 102 23.16 16.35 2.39
CA ILE A 102 21.82 16.63 2.89
C ILE A 102 21.53 15.78 4.13
N ALA A 103 21.12 16.42 5.21
CA ALA A 103 20.58 15.79 6.41
C ALA A 103 19.08 16.02 6.50
N ILE A 104 18.31 14.96 6.74
CA ILE A 104 16.86 15.02 6.93
C ILE A 104 16.57 14.63 8.38
N LEU A 105 16.11 15.59 9.19
CA LEU A 105 15.82 15.41 10.60
C LEU A 105 14.31 15.18 10.82
N ALA A 106 13.96 14.01 11.35
CA ALA A 106 12.60 13.71 11.78
C ALA A 106 12.16 14.55 13.00
N GLU A 107 10.84 14.69 13.19
CA GLU A 107 10.24 15.43 14.30
C GLU A 107 10.78 14.96 15.65
N GLY A 108 11.11 15.90 16.55
CA GLY A 108 11.39 15.63 17.96
C GLY A 108 12.29 16.69 18.60
N ALA A 109 12.40 16.63 19.93
CA ALA A 109 13.26 17.53 20.72
C ALA A 109 14.74 17.39 20.33
N ILE A 110 15.49 18.48 20.42
CA ILE A 110 16.95 18.48 20.33
C ILE A 110 17.60 19.21 21.50
N SER A 111 18.81 18.81 21.85
CA SER A 111 19.64 19.49 22.84
C SER A 111 20.33 20.74 22.26
N GLY A 112 20.83 21.62 23.13
CA GLY A 112 21.63 22.78 22.70
C GLY A 112 22.87 22.37 21.89
N ILE A 113 23.56 21.30 22.29
CA ILE A 113 24.73 20.76 21.58
C ILE A 113 24.35 20.29 20.18
N GLN A 114 23.22 19.59 20.03
CA GLN A 114 22.73 19.16 18.72
C GLN A 114 22.32 20.35 17.85
N SER A 115 21.73 21.39 18.44
CA SER A 115 21.40 22.62 17.74
C SER A 115 22.66 23.29 17.17
N GLU A 116 23.69 23.48 17.99
CA GLU A 116 24.98 24.04 17.56
C GLU A 116 25.64 23.19 16.47
N MET A 117 25.53 21.85 16.56
CA MET A 117 26.02 20.93 15.52
C MET A 117 25.30 21.14 14.18
N PHE A 118 23.96 21.22 14.17
CA PHE A 118 23.20 21.45 12.94
C PHE A 118 23.44 22.86 12.38
N GLU A 119 23.55 23.86 13.23
CA GLU A 119 23.88 25.23 12.84
C GLU A 119 25.26 25.30 12.17
N ALA A 120 26.27 24.66 12.76
CA ALA A 120 27.62 24.59 12.20
C ALA A 120 27.61 23.85 10.85
N PHE A 121 26.89 22.72 10.74
CA PHE A 121 26.78 21.97 9.49
C PHE A 121 26.21 22.83 8.36
N VAL A 122 25.09 23.51 8.60
CA VAL A 122 24.46 24.37 7.57
C VAL A 122 25.36 25.57 7.27
N THR A 123 25.94 26.23 8.28
CA THR A 123 26.85 27.37 8.09
C THR A 123 28.02 27.04 7.15
N HIS A 124 28.58 25.84 7.24
CA HIS A 124 29.68 25.36 6.39
C HIS A 124 29.25 24.78 5.04
N GLY A 125 27.97 24.91 4.67
CA GLY A 125 27.48 24.53 3.35
C GLY A 125 26.68 23.23 3.31
N GLY A 126 26.39 22.61 4.45
CA GLY A 126 25.45 21.51 4.55
C GLY A 126 24.02 21.93 4.17
N ARG A 127 23.18 20.93 3.91
CA ARG A 127 21.75 21.12 3.59
C ARG A 127 20.91 20.40 4.64
N LEU A 128 20.01 21.10 5.31
CA LEU A 128 19.17 20.53 6.37
C LEU A 128 17.70 20.55 5.96
N VAL A 129 16.98 19.45 6.15
CA VAL A 129 15.51 19.44 6.10
C VAL A 129 14.96 19.01 7.44
N GLY A 130 14.09 19.81 8.06
CA GLY A 130 13.47 19.52 9.34
C GLY A 130 11.98 19.21 9.21
N MET A 131 11.52 18.14 9.86
CA MET A 131 10.11 17.81 10.01
C MET A 131 9.58 18.36 11.32
N LYS A 132 8.63 19.30 11.28
CA LYS A 132 8.08 20.01 12.44
C LYS A 132 9.17 20.36 13.47
N PRO A 133 10.21 21.12 13.07
CA PRO A 133 11.36 21.34 13.93
C PRO A 133 10.95 22.10 15.19
N VAL A 134 11.48 21.63 16.31
CA VAL A 134 11.28 22.23 17.64
C VAL A 134 12.23 23.40 17.88
N ASP A 135 12.05 24.06 19.01
CA ASP A 135 12.88 25.17 19.49
C ASP A 135 14.38 24.96 19.25
N ARG A 136 15.07 26.06 18.88
CA ARG A 136 16.52 26.25 18.65
C ARG A 136 17.00 26.17 17.20
N LEU A 137 16.19 25.71 16.24
CA LEU A 137 16.57 25.69 14.82
C LEU A 137 15.89 26.78 13.97
N GLU A 138 15.05 27.62 14.56
CA GLU A 138 14.20 28.57 13.83
C GLU A 138 15.02 29.54 12.97
N ALA A 139 16.16 30.02 13.48
CA ALA A 139 17.08 30.89 12.75
C ALA A 139 17.64 30.21 11.49
N ILE A 140 18.03 28.93 11.59
CA ILE A 140 18.54 28.15 10.44
C ILE A 140 17.45 28.04 9.37
N PHE A 141 16.20 27.80 9.79
CA PHE A 141 15.06 27.67 8.90
C PHE A 141 14.44 29.00 8.46
N GLY A 142 14.95 30.15 8.91
CA GLY A 142 14.48 31.48 8.52
C GLY A 142 13.03 31.75 8.93
N VAL A 143 12.63 31.27 10.11
CA VAL A 143 11.27 31.41 10.64
C VAL A 143 11.27 31.85 12.10
N GLU A 144 10.09 32.16 12.64
CA GLU A 144 9.83 32.34 14.07
C GLU A 144 8.56 31.57 14.47
N ARG A 145 8.59 30.84 15.59
CA ARG A 145 7.43 30.09 16.07
C ARG A 145 6.34 31.03 16.58
N SER A 146 5.13 30.99 16.00
CA SER A 146 4.01 31.88 16.38
C SER A 146 3.21 31.41 17.59
N GLY A 147 3.50 30.22 18.12
CA GLY A 147 2.68 29.52 19.10
C GLY A 147 1.42 28.88 18.48
N GLY A 148 1.00 27.75 19.03
CA GLY A 148 -0.17 27.00 18.56
C GLY A 148 0.09 26.12 17.34
N ASP A 149 -0.91 25.31 17.01
CA ASP A 149 -0.87 24.32 15.93
C ASP A 149 -2.16 24.37 15.11
N LEU A 150 -2.06 24.05 13.82
CA LEU A 150 -3.19 23.72 12.95
C LEU A 150 -3.33 22.19 12.90
N SER A 151 -4.44 21.67 13.44
CA SER A 151 -4.78 20.25 13.38
C SER A 151 -5.55 19.94 12.10
N GLU A 152 -5.05 19.00 11.31
CA GLU A 152 -5.54 18.70 9.96
C GLU A 152 -5.56 19.96 9.07
N GLY A 153 -5.94 19.81 7.81
CA GLY A 153 -6.11 20.94 6.90
C GLY A 153 -5.51 20.63 5.56
N TYR A 154 -5.09 21.67 4.85
CA TYR A 154 -4.58 21.56 3.49
C TYR A 154 -3.26 22.30 3.34
N ILE A 155 -2.50 21.91 2.31
CA ILE A 155 -1.35 22.64 1.81
C ILE A 155 -1.57 23.00 0.34
N LYS A 156 -0.93 24.06 -0.10
CA LYS A 156 -0.83 24.40 -1.52
C LYS A 156 0.51 25.06 -1.81
N THR A 157 1.15 24.67 -2.90
CA THR A 157 2.43 25.25 -3.33
C THR A 157 2.28 26.74 -3.65
N ASP A 158 3.30 27.52 -3.29
CA ASP A 158 3.39 28.92 -3.68
C ASP A 158 3.52 29.04 -5.21
N ALA A 159 2.79 29.99 -5.79
CA ALA A 159 2.65 30.09 -7.23
C ALA A 159 3.96 30.56 -7.88
N GLY A 160 4.58 29.68 -8.68
CA GLY A 160 5.81 30.00 -9.41
C GLY A 160 7.09 29.65 -8.66
N HIS A 161 7.01 29.14 -7.43
CA HIS A 161 8.19 28.64 -6.73
C HIS A 161 8.73 27.38 -7.44
N PRO A 162 10.03 27.31 -7.82
CA PRO A 162 10.57 26.21 -8.63
C PRO A 162 10.40 24.82 -8.01
N VAL A 163 10.46 24.71 -6.69
CA VAL A 163 10.23 23.45 -5.96
C VAL A 163 8.80 22.91 -6.15
N GLY A 164 7.81 23.78 -6.39
CA GLY A 164 6.44 23.40 -6.69
C GLY A 164 6.20 23.01 -8.16
N ALA A 165 7.23 23.03 -9.02
CA ALA A 165 7.07 22.71 -10.43
C ALA A 165 6.57 21.26 -10.64
N GLY A 166 5.51 21.12 -11.43
CA GLY A 166 4.89 19.83 -11.72
C GLY A 166 4.03 19.26 -10.58
N ILE A 167 3.80 20.02 -9.51
CA ILE A 167 2.85 19.67 -8.45
C ILE A 167 1.45 20.18 -8.81
N ASN A 168 0.42 19.42 -8.47
CA ASN A 168 -0.97 19.86 -8.67
C ASN A 168 -1.21 21.21 -7.95
N PRO A 169 -1.76 22.25 -8.64
CA PRO A 169 -1.92 23.59 -8.07
C PRO A 169 -3.12 23.71 -7.11
N SER A 170 -3.87 22.64 -6.88
CA SER A 170 -5.00 22.62 -5.95
C SER A 170 -4.52 22.40 -4.51
N THR A 171 -5.36 22.77 -3.54
CA THR A 171 -5.15 22.41 -2.13
C THR A 171 -5.19 20.90 -1.94
N MET A 172 -4.24 20.38 -1.16
CA MET A 172 -4.12 18.96 -0.81
C MET A 172 -4.14 18.79 0.69
N GLN A 173 -4.91 17.84 1.21
CA GLN A 173 -5.00 17.53 2.62
C GLN A 173 -3.66 17.09 3.19
N PHE A 174 -3.35 17.54 4.40
CA PHE A 174 -2.37 16.90 5.26
C PHE A 174 -3.08 16.37 6.51
N HIS A 175 -2.54 15.30 7.09
CA HIS A 175 -3.06 14.73 8.33
C HIS A 175 -2.04 14.83 9.46
N GLY A 176 -2.52 15.10 10.67
CA GLY A 176 -1.70 15.40 11.83
C GLY A 176 -1.76 16.88 12.23
N SER A 177 -0.69 17.37 12.86
CA SER A 177 -0.66 18.71 13.46
C SER A 177 0.52 19.48 12.92
N ALA A 178 0.25 20.62 12.27
CA ALA A 178 1.24 21.54 11.76
C ALA A 178 1.52 22.64 12.79
N ALA A 179 2.80 22.85 13.07
CA ALA A 179 3.29 24.01 13.79
C ALA A 179 3.10 25.27 12.94
N LEU A 180 2.58 26.33 13.56
CA LEU A 180 2.49 27.67 13.00
C LEU A 180 3.79 28.47 13.17
N TYR A 181 4.31 28.96 12.05
CA TYR A 181 5.51 29.80 11.98
C TYR A 181 5.21 31.10 11.23
N GLN A 182 5.94 32.17 11.55
CA GLN A 182 6.07 33.35 10.70
C GLN A 182 7.38 33.26 9.91
N LEU A 183 7.37 33.79 8.69
CA LEU A 183 8.59 33.94 7.90
C LEU A 183 9.45 35.08 8.47
N THR A 184 10.75 34.87 8.55
CA THR A 184 11.73 35.94 8.80
C THR A 184 12.58 36.15 7.55
N GLU A 185 13.46 35.20 7.25
CA GLU A 185 14.35 35.23 6.08
C GLU A 185 14.00 34.17 5.02
N ALA A 186 13.17 33.18 5.37
CA ALA A 186 12.83 32.09 4.48
C ALA A 186 11.84 32.47 3.37
N GLU A 187 11.94 31.76 2.26
CA GLU A 187 10.99 31.77 1.16
C GLU A 187 9.89 30.72 1.41
N PRO A 188 8.59 31.05 1.19
CA PRO A 188 7.52 30.08 1.27
C PRO A 188 7.50 29.20 0.01
N VAL A 189 7.65 27.89 0.18
CA VAL A 189 7.48 26.90 -0.89
C VAL A 189 6.01 26.45 -0.99
N ALA A 190 5.32 26.37 0.14
CA ALA A 190 3.92 26.03 0.23
C ALA A 190 3.29 26.68 1.47
N TRP A 191 1.97 26.90 1.42
CA TRP A 191 1.19 27.54 2.49
C TRP A 191 0.22 26.57 3.14
N LEU A 192 -0.02 26.74 4.45
CA LEU A 192 -1.07 26.03 5.18
C LEU A 192 -2.44 26.66 4.90
N TYR A 193 -3.46 25.83 4.84
CA TYR A 193 -4.85 26.18 4.56
C TYR A 193 -5.76 25.50 5.59
N LYS A 194 -6.74 26.24 6.13
CA LYS A 194 -7.69 25.72 7.14
C LYS A 194 -8.74 24.80 6.51
N ASP A 195 -9.11 25.11 5.28
CA ASP A 195 -10.03 24.36 4.43
C ASP A 195 -9.56 24.47 2.98
N ARG A 196 -10.36 24.00 2.01
CA ARG A 196 -9.96 23.99 0.60
C ARG A 196 -9.62 25.35 0.02
N ASP A 197 -10.18 26.43 0.57
CA ASP A 197 -10.21 27.75 -0.05
C ASP A 197 -9.60 28.84 0.85
N THR A 198 -9.48 28.59 2.16
CA THR A 198 -9.01 29.56 3.15
C THR A 198 -7.53 29.34 3.48
N GLN A 199 -6.65 30.09 2.80
CA GLN A 199 -5.22 30.15 3.13
C GLN A 199 -5.00 30.75 4.53
N SER A 200 -4.03 30.23 5.27
CA SER A 200 -3.52 30.84 6.50
C SER A 200 -2.28 31.70 6.24
N ASP A 201 -1.90 32.53 7.21
CA ASP A 201 -0.67 33.35 7.13
C ASP A 201 0.61 32.55 7.45
N HIS A 202 0.52 31.23 7.55
CA HIS A 202 1.63 30.36 7.97
C HIS A 202 2.08 29.44 6.82
N PRO A 203 3.39 29.34 6.56
CA PRO A 203 3.91 28.43 5.55
C PRO A 203 3.78 26.97 6.00
N ALA A 204 3.50 26.09 5.05
CA ALA A 204 3.56 24.63 5.23
C ALA A 204 4.97 24.09 4.96
N VAL A 205 5.66 24.68 3.97
CA VAL A 205 7.01 24.32 3.57
C VAL A 205 7.80 25.59 3.30
N THR A 206 9.03 25.70 3.80
CA THR A 206 9.92 26.84 3.54
C THR A 206 11.28 26.39 3.00
N LEU A 207 12.00 27.36 2.44
CA LEU A 207 13.40 27.23 2.05
C LEU A 207 14.16 28.49 2.48
N ASN A 208 15.27 28.31 3.18
CA ASN A 208 16.12 29.40 3.66
C ASN A 208 17.57 29.19 3.23
N SER A 209 18.30 30.28 3.00
CA SER A 209 19.76 30.27 2.89
C SER A 209 20.36 30.68 4.23
N PHE A 210 21.35 29.95 4.74
CA PHE A 210 21.94 30.22 6.04
C PHE A 210 23.44 29.94 6.02
N GLY A 211 24.27 30.95 6.24
CA GLY A 211 25.71 30.87 5.98
C GLY A 211 26.00 30.49 4.52
N ASN A 212 26.79 29.44 4.29
CA ASN A 212 26.99 28.86 2.95
C ASN A 212 25.98 27.73 2.63
N GLY A 213 25.07 27.47 3.58
CA GLY A 213 24.11 26.39 3.61
C GLY A 213 22.74 26.73 3.06
N MET A 214 21.87 25.73 3.06
CA MET A 214 20.43 25.93 2.86
C MET A 214 19.66 25.02 3.81
N ALA A 215 18.48 25.46 4.22
CA ALA A 215 17.61 24.70 5.11
C ALA A 215 16.16 24.74 4.64
N GLY A 216 15.49 23.60 4.64
CA GLY A 216 14.06 23.48 4.34
C GLY A 216 13.28 23.00 5.55
N LEU A 217 12.12 23.60 5.81
CA LEU A 217 11.26 23.21 6.93
C LEU A 217 9.95 22.67 6.38
N TRP A 218 9.45 21.59 6.98
CA TRP A 218 8.05 21.17 6.89
C TRP A 218 7.37 21.48 8.21
N ALA A 219 6.25 22.21 8.18
CA ALA A 219 5.55 22.64 9.38
C ALA A 219 4.90 21.48 10.15
N PHE A 220 4.71 20.33 9.50
CA PHE A 220 4.20 19.09 10.06
C PHE A 220 5.15 17.94 9.71
N ASP A 221 4.96 16.79 10.36
CA ASP A 221 5.70 15.59 9.99
C ASP A 221 5.09 14.92 8.76
N LEU A 222 5.79 15.03 7.63
CA LEU A 222 5.35 14.48 6.36
C LEU A 222 5.18 12.95 6.43
N ALA A 223 6.07 12.24 7.11
CA ALA A 223 6.01 10.79 7.24
C ALA A 223 4.70 10.30 7.87
N LYS A 224 4.31 10.90 8.99
CA LYS A 224 3.02 10.64 9.66
C LYS A 224 1.85 11.01 8.77
N SER A 225 1.88 12.19 8.14
CA SER A 225 0.82 12.63 7.22
C SER A 225 0.60 11.61 6.10
N ILE A 226 1.66 11.17 5.43
CA ILE A 226 1.60 10.17 4.36
C ILE A 226 1.09 8.82 4.88
N ALA A 227 1.56 8.35 6.03
CA ALA A 227 1.06 7.11 6.63
C ALA A 227 -0.46 7.18 6.88
N TYR A 228 -0.94 8.31 7.38
CA TYR A 228 -2.36 8.52 7.68
C TYR A 228 -3.22 8.73 6.42
N THR A 229 -2.72 9.44 5.40
CA THR A 229 -3.39 9.56 4.10
C THR A 229 -3.51 8.20 3.43
N ARG A 230 -2.48 7.36 3.54
CA ARG A 230 -2.45 6.07 2.86
C ARG A 230 -3.21 4.97 3.57
N GLN A 231 -3.07 4.87 4.89
CA GLN A 231 -3.62 3.75 5.67
C GLN A 231 -5.00 4.05 6.27
N GLY A 232 -5.42 5.32 6.24
CA GLY A 232 -6.67 5.80 6.81
C GLY A 232 -6.54 6.23 8.28
N ASN A 233 -7.61 6.83 8.79
CA ASN A 233 -7.65 7.41 10.13
C ASN A 233 -7.53 6.32 11.23
N PRO A 234 -6.51 6.38 12.11
CA PRO A 234 -6.39 5.45 13.23
C PRO A 234 -7.52 5.57 14.27
N ASP A 235 -8.25 6.69 14.34
CA ASP A 235 -9.38 6.82 15.26
C ASP A 235 -10.64 6.07 14.77
N LEU A 236 -10.60 5.54 13.55
CA LEU A 236 -11.69 4.79 12.91
C LEU A 236 -11.42 3.27 12.85
N ILE A 237 -10.41 2.79 13.58
CA ILE A 237 -10.12 1.35 13.68
C ILE A 237 -11.37 0.59 14.14
N ASP A 238 -11.66 -0.50 13.43
CA ASP A 238 -12.73 -1.46 13.74
C ASP A 238 -14.13 -0.82 13.84
N LYS A 239 -14.34 0.33 13.19
CA LYS A 239 -15.66 0.96 13.03
C LYS A 239 -16.20 0.66 11.64
N ASP A 240 -17.46 0.22 11.58
CA ASP A 240 -18.22 0.04 10.34
C ASP A 240 -19.00 1.36 10.08
N LEU A 241 -18.59 2.08 9.05
CA LEU A 241 -18.98 3.46 8.72
C LEU A 241 -19.25 3.65 7.22
N ASP A 242 -18.89 2.69 6.38
CA ASP A 242 -18.98 2.78 4.92
C ASP A 242 -20.42 2.61 4.40
N GLY A 243 -21.33 2.13 5.26
CA GLY A 243 -22.74 1.89 4.96
C GLY A 243 -23.05 0.47 4.47
N LEU A 244 -22.10 -0.46 4.57
CA LEU A 244 -22.22 -1.87 4.20
C LEU A 244 -21.81 -2.75 5.37
N GLU A 245 -22.49 -3.88 5.57
CA GLU A 245 -22.19 -4.77 6.70
C GLU A 245 -20.71 -5.22 6.69
N GLY A 246 -20.02 -5.06 7.82
CA GLY A 246 -18.66 -5.55 8.07
C GLY A 246 -17.58 -4.46 7.95
N VAL A 247 -16.57 -4.52 8.82
CA VAL A 247 -15.45 -3.55 8.79
C VAL A 247 -14.52 -3.85 7.62
N ARG A 248 -14.36 -2.89 6.73
CA ARG A 248 -13.52 -2.89 5.52
C ARG A 248 -12.39 -1.86 5.62
N THR A 249 -11.55 -1.83 4.59
CA THR A 249 -10.51 -0.81 4.46
C THR A 249 -11.06 0.60 4.30
N VAL A 250 -12.19 0.75 3.60
CA VAL A 250 -12.78 2.05 3.23
C VAL A 250 -13.37 2.80 4.44
N ASP A 251 -13.77 2.10 5.51
CA ASP A 251 -14.31 2.73 6.72
C ASP A 251 -13.36 3.74 7.35
N LYS A 252 -12.05 3.46 7.29
CA LYS A 252 -11.01 4.35 7.80
C LYS A 252 -10.87 5.65 6.99
N PHE A 253 -11.57 5.78 5.87
CA PHE A 253 -11.55 6.94 4.99
C PHE A 253 -12.82 7.78 5.07
N VAL A 254 -13.87 7.31 5.75
CA VAL A 254 -15.16 8.02 5.87
C VAL A 254 -14.95 9.35 6.59
N GLY A 255 -15.12 10.46 5.85
CA GLY A 255 -14.85 11.82 6.35
C GLY A 255 -13.36 12.15 6.55
N TRP A 256 -12.46 11.26 6.14
CA TRP A 256 -11.01 11.46 6.22
C TRP A 256 -10.45 11.94 4.87
N ILE A 257 -10.84 11.28 3.78
CA ILE A 257 -10.52 11.73 2.43
C ILE A 257 -11.55 12.76 1.96
N ASP A 258 -11.06 13.84 1.38
CA ASP A 258 -11.87 14.81 0.68
C ASP A 258 -12.27 14.28 -0.70
N LEU A 259 -13.54 13.92 -0.86
CA LEU A 259 -14.09 13.42 -2.12
C LEU A 259 -14.05 14.44 -3.28
N ASP A 260 -13.86 15.74 -3.01
CA ASP A 260 -13.65 16.76 -4.05
C ASP A 260 -12.17 16.98 -4.40
N ARG A 261 -11.27 16.24 -3.75
CA ARG A 261 -9.83 16.17 -4.03
C ARG A 261 -9.32 14.75 -4.26
N ILE A 262 -10.22 13.76 -4.24
CA ILE A 262 -9.84 12.35 -4.37
C ILE A 262 -9.19 12.05 -5.72
N ASP A 263 -9.48 12.81 -6.77
CA ASP A 263 -8.86 12.63 -8.08
C ASP A 263 -7.38 13.05 -8.11
N ILE A 264 -6.92 13.78 -7.10
CA ILE A 264 -5.51 14.12 -6.90
C ILE A 264 -4.84 12.99 -6.11
N PRO A 265 -3.70 12.45 -6.56
CA PRO A 265 -2.90 11.55 -5.74
C PRO A 265 -2.13 12.36 -4.69
N GLN A 266 -2.85 12.91 -3.70
CA GLN A 266 -2.36 13.90 -2.74
C GLN A 266 -1.10 13.47 -1.98
N ALA A 267 -0.99 12.18 -1.61
CA ALA A 267 0.21 11.63 -1.00
C ALA A 267 1.37 11.55 -1.98
N ASP A 268 1.11 11.24 -3.26
CA ASP A 268 2.17 11.21 -4.28
C ASP A 268 2.69 12.61 -4.59
N GLU A 269 1.80 13.59 -4.71
CA GLU A 269 2.14 14.99 -4.96
C GLU A 269 2.95 15.60 -3.80
N GLN A 270 2.61 15.30 -2.54
CA GLN A 270 3.39 15.75 -1.38
C GLN A 270 4.77 15.09 -1.30
N GLN A 271 4.88 13.80 -1.61
CA GLN A 271 6.17 13.11 -1.68
C GLN A 271 7.04 13.66 -2.82
N ARG A 272 6.44 13.98 -3.97
CA ARG A 272 7.12 14.62 -5.08
C ARG A 272 7.58 16.03 -4.73
N LEU A 273 6.77 16.81 -4.00
CA LEU A 273 7.16 18.13 -3.49
C LEU A 273 8.38 18.03 -2.56
N PHE A 274 8.39 17.03 -1.67
CA PHE A 274 9.53 16.76 -0.81
C PHE A 274 10.80 16.42 -1.62
N VAL A 275 10.69 15.57 -2.64
CA VAL A 275 11.83 15.25 -3.50
C VAL A 275 12.28 16.42 -4.36
N ASN A 276 11.37 17.26 -4.85
CA ASN A 276 11.74 18.49 -5.55
C ASN A 276 12.54 19.44 -4.64
N LEU A 277 12.21 19.50 -3.35
CA LEU A 277 12.98 20.26 -2.36
C LEU A 277 14.40 19.68 -2.21
N LEU A 278 14.54 18.36 -2.12
CA LEU A 278 15.85 17.70 -2.05
C LEU A 278 16.67 17.91 -3.32
N VAL A 279 16.04 17.87 -4.50
CA VAL A 279 16.69 18.19 -5.78
C VAL A 279 17.20 19.62 -5.76
N LYS A 280 16.39 20.58 -5.30
CA LYS A 280 16.80 21.98 -5.15
C LYS A 280 18.00 22.13 -4.22
N LEU A 281 18.02 21.41 -3.09
CA LEU A 281 19.13 21.43 -2.14
C LEU A 281 20.40 20.77 -2.69
N SER A 282 20.28 19.90 -3.70
CA SER A 282 21.39 19.16 -4.32
C SER A 282 22.03 19.82 -5.54
N GLU A 283 21.50 20.95 -6.04
CA GLU A 283 21.90 21.55 -7.32
C GLU A 283 23.41 21.81 -7.46
N ASP A 284 24.08 22.15 -6.36
CA ASP A 284 25.53 22.39 -6.28
C ASP A 284 26.29 21.32 -5.46
N LYS A 285 25.68 20.15 -5.27
CA LYS A 285 26.20 19.03 -4.48
C LYS A 285 26.35 17.76 -5.32
N ARG A 286 26.59 16.62 -4.67
CA ARG A 286 26.53 15.32 -5.35
C ARG A 286 25.14 15.10 -5.98
N PRO A 287 25.07 14.61 -7.23
CA PRO A 287 23.79 14.29 -7.86
C PRO A 287 22.97 13.30 -7.04
N LEU A 288 21.64 13.36 -7.18
CA LEU A 288 20.69 12.41 -6.59
C LEU A 288 20.18 11.44 -7.69
N PRO A 289 20.76 10.24 -7.86
CA PRO A 289 20.23 9.24 -8.78
C PRO A 289 18.81 8.87 -8.39
N ARG A 290 17.89 8.95 -9.35
CA ARG A 290 16.49 8.60 -9.19
C ARG A 290 16.12 7.46 -10.13
N PHE A 291 15.59 6.37 -9.59
CA PHE A 291 15.00 5.32 -10.40
C PHE A 291 13.67 5.79 -10.97
N TRP A 292 13.47 5.55 -12.27
CA TRP A 292 12.16 5.72 -12.88
C TRP A 292 11.16 4.72 -12.25
N TYR A 293 9.90 5.14 -12.10
CA TYR A 293 8.90 4.39 -11.34
C TYR A 293 8.58 3.02 -11.91
N PHE A 294 8.59 2.92 -13.24
CA PHE A 294 8.13 1.73 -13.95
C PHE A 294 9.18 1.26 -14.96
N PRO A 295 9.23 -0.02 -15.35
CA PRO A 295 10.14 -0.48 -16.39
C PRO A 295 9.92 0.24 -17.73
N GLU A 296 10.95 0.29 -18.57
CA GLU A 296 10.86 0.74 -19.97
C GLU A 296 10.25 2.14 -20.17
N ASP A 297 10.55 3.07 -19.26
CA ASP A 297 10.08 4.46 -19.28
C ASP A 297 8.55 4.61 -19.38
N LYS A 298 7.78 3.57 -18.97
CA LYS A 298 6.32 3.63 -18.96
C LYS A 298 5.86 4.65 -17.93
N LYS A 299 4.79 5.37 -18.25
CA LYS A 299 4.19 6.39 -17.36
C LYS A 299 3.19 5.79 -16.37
N SER A 300 2.60 4.64 -16.72
CA SER A 300 1.59 3.96 -15.92
C SER A 300 1.64 2.46 -16.14
N ILE A 301 1.08 1.70 -15.20
CA ILE A 301 0.86 0.26 -15.27
C ILE A 301 -0.59 -0.02 -14.89
N LEU A 302 -1.26 -0.91 -15.63
CA LEU A 302 -2.53 -1.47 -15.23
C LEU A 302 -2.30 -2.81 -14.54
N VAL A 303 -2.64 -2.89 -13.26
CA VAL A 303 -2.60 -4.14 -12.49
C VAL A 303 -3.99 -4.78 -12.56
N ALA A 304 -4.18 -5.74 -13.47
CA ALA A 304 -5.45 -6.44 -13.61
C ALA A 304 -5.56 -7.56 -12.56
N THR A 305 -6.61 -7.53 -11.76
CA THR A 305 -6.89 -8.55 -10.75
C THR A 305 -8.38 -8.80 -10.66
N GLY A 306 -8.78 -9.98 -10.20
CA GLY A 306 -10.18 -10.33 -9.97
C GLY A 306 -10.29 -11.33 -8.85
N ASP A 307 -11.29 -11.17 -8.00
CA ASP A 307 -11.66 -12.22 -7.07
C ASP A 307 -12.58 -13.24 -7.74
N SER A 308 -12.61 -14.45 -7.17
CA SER A 308 -13.31 -15.57 -7.77
C SER A 308 -13.80 -16.52 -6.67
N HIS A 309 -15.11 -16.52 -6.43
CA HIS A 309 -15.74 -17.31 -5.36
C HIS A 309 -16.24 -18.63 -5.93
N MET A 310 -15.41 -19.66 -5.82
CA MET A 310 -15.78 -21.02 -6.24
C MET A 310 -16.20 -21.13 -7.72
N ASN A 311 -15.85 -20.12 -8.55
CA ASN A 311 -16.26 -20.10 -9.95
C ASN A 311 -15.66 -21.30 -10.71
N PRO A 312 -16.44 -21.88 -11.65
CA PRO A 312 -15.92 -22.86 -12.58
C PRO A 312 -14.83 -22.32 -13.52
N VAL A 313 -14.06 -23.24 -14.10
CA VAL A 313 -12.98 -22.95 -15.06
C VAL A 313 -13.44 -22.04 -16.20
N GLU A 314 -14.61 -22.30 -16.79
CA GLU A 314 -15.11 -21.58 -17.96
C GLU A 314 -15.25 -20.07 -17.73
N PHE A 315 -15.67 -19.65 -16.53
CA PHE A 315 -15.83 -18.24 -16.18
C PHE A 315 -14.48 -17.56 -16.02
N ILE A 316 -13.54 -18.25 -15.36
CA ILE A 316 -12.17 -17.74 -15.19
C ILE A 316 -11.48 -17.63 -16.55
N GLN A 317 -11.58 -18.68 -17.38
CA GLN A 317 -11.00 -18.72 -18.73
C GLN A 317 -11.58 -17.61 -19.61
N ASN A 318 -12.88 -17.32 -19.54
CA ASN A 318 -13.48 -16.23 -20.33
C ASN A 318 -12.84 -14.87 -20.05
N VAL A 319 -12.50 -14.59 -18.78
CA VAL A 319 -11.84 -13.34 -18.40
C VAL A 319 -10.38 -13.36 -18.85
N LEU A 320 -9.67 -14.47 -18.64
CA LEU A 320 -8.28 -14.62 -19.07
C LEU A 320 -8.12 -14.46 -20.58
N ASP A 321 -9.00 -15.06 -21.39
CA ASP A 321 -8.98 -14.93 -22.86
C ASP A 321 -9.05 -13.46 -23.31
N ARG A 322 -9.83 -12.63 -22.61
CA ARG A 322 -9.96 -11.19 -22.91
C ARG A 322 -8.69 -10.42 -22.54
N VAL A 323 -8.01 -10.82 -21.47
CA VAL A 323 -6.74 -10.26 -21.03
C VAL A 323 -5.62 -10.66 -21.99
N ASP A 324 -5.55 -11.94 -22.37
CA ASP A 324 -4.57 -12.49 -23.31
C ASP A 324 -4.71 -11.89 -24.71
N ALA A 325 -5.93 -11.68 -25.18
CA ALA A 325 -6.19 -10.98 -26.45
C ALA A 325 -5.61 -9.55 -26.51
N ARG A 326 -5.20 -9.00 -25.36
CA ARG A 326 -4.56 -7.68 -25.22
C ARG A 326 -3.09 -7.78 -24.77
N GLY A 327 -2.53 -8.98 -24.70
CA GLY A 327 -1.17 -9.22 -24.20
C GLY A 327 -1.00 -8.93 -22.70
N GLY A 328 -2.11 -8.87 -21.95
CA GLY A 328 -2.10 -8.57 -20.53
C GLY A 328 -1.80 -9.80 -19.66
N ARG A 329 -1.66 -9.56 -18.36
CA ARG A 329 -1.59 -10.58 -17.31
C ARG A 329 -2.58 -10.22 -16.21
N MET A 330 -3.02 -11.22 -15.46
CA MET A 330 -4.04 -11.02 -14.43
C MET A 330 -3.76 -11.92 -13.23
N THR A 331 -4.02 -11.40 -12.03
CA THR A 331 -4.05 -12.17 -10.79
C THR A 331 -5.49 -12.55 -10.45
N ILE A 332 -5.74 -13.85 -10.30
CA ILE A 332 -7.02 -14.41 -9.85
C ILE A 332 -6.90 -14.73 -8.37
N TYR A 333 -7.62 -13.99 -7.53
CA TYR A 333 -7.76 -14.30 -6.11
C TYR A 333 -8.92 -15.29 -5.95
N TYR A 334 -8.59 -16.58 -5.82
CA TYR A 334 -9.56 -17.65 -5.78
C TYR A 334 -9.89 -18.10 -4.35
N SER A 335 -11.19 -18.26 -4.09
CA SER A 335 -11.70 -18.80 -2.84
C SER A 335 -12.32 -20.18 -3.05
N PRO A 336 -11.65 -21.26 -2.59
CA PRO A 336 -12.18 -22.61 -2.71
C PRO A 336 -13.29 -22.89 -1.70
N VAL A 337 -14.21 -23.78 -2.06
CA VAL A 337 -15.18 -24.38 -1.11
C VAL A 337 -14.41 -25.08 0.02
N ILE A 338 -14.66 -24.72 1.28
CA ILE A 338 -14.08 -25.43 2.43
C ILE A 338 -14.73 -26.79 2.59
N VAL A 339 -13.93 -27.86 2.63
CA VAL A 339 -14.40 -29.24 2.86
C VAL A 339 -13.54 -29.97 3.89
N SER A 340 -14.07 -31.08 4.42
CA SER A 340 -13.31 -31.97 5.29
C SER A 340 -12.07 -32.53 4.60
N ASP A 341 -11.06 -32.97 5.36
CA ASP A 341 -9.84 -33.58 4.82
C ASP A 341 -10.16 -34.76 3.88
N LEU A 342 -11.17 -35.57 4.21
CA LEU A 342 -11.64 -36.67 3.35
C LEU A 342 -12.30 -36.15 2.06
N GLY A 343 -13.15 -35.12 2.17
CA GLY A 343 -13.77 -34.49 1.01
C GLY A 343 -12.74 -33.84 0.08
N ARG A 344 -11.66 -33.30 0.63
CA ARG A 344 -10.53 -32.75 -0.14
C ARG A 344 -9.76 -33.85 -0.84
N ALA A 345 -9.47 -34.96 -0.17
CA ALA A 345 -8.84 -36.12 -0.80
C ALA A 345 -9.67 -36.66 -1.98
N GLU A 346 -11.00 -36.73 -1.83
CA GLU A 346 -11.91 -37.12 -2.90
C GLU A 346 -11.86 -36.13 -4.07
N ARG A 347 -11.84 -34.82 -3.80
CA ARG A 347 -11.70 -33.77 -4.82
C ARG A 347 -10.38 -33.88 -5.58
N VAL A 348 -9.26 -34.05 -4.88
CA VAL A 348 -7.94 -34.19 -5.53
C VAL A 348 -7.86 -35.48 -6.36
N ALA A 349 -8.44 -36.59 -5.89
CA ALA A 349 -8.52 -37.81 -6.67
C ALA A 349 -9.34 -37.60 -7.96
N ARG A 350 -10.43 -36.82 -7.88
CA ARG A 350 -11.23 -36.43 -9.04
C ARG A 350 -10.46 -35.50 -9.98
N PHE A 351 -9.74 -34.51 -9.48
CA PHE A 351 -8.88 -33.65 -10.32
C PHE A 351 -7.82 -34.48 -11.06
N TRP A 352 -7.16 -35.42 -10.38
CA TRP A 352 -6.22 -36.32 -11.02
C TRP A 352 -6.89 -37.13 -12.14
N ALA A 353 -8.10 -37.64 -11.91
CA ALA A 353 -8.86 -38.37 -12.92
C ALA A 353 -9.18 -37.48 -14.13
N THR A 354 -9.67 -36.25 -13.90
CA THR A 354 -9.94 -35.26 -14.94
C THR A 354 -8.68 -34.95 -15.75
N ASP A 355 -7.54 -34.70 -15.09
CA ASP A 355 -6.29 -34.30 -15.73
C ASP A 355 -5.60 -35.44 -16.53
N ASN A 356 -5.90 -36.70 -16.23
CA ASN A 356 -5.15 -37.85 -16.75
C ASN A 356 -6.02 -38.87 -17.54
N LEU A 357 -7.35 -38.73 -17.55
CA LEU A 357 -8.27 -39.70 -18.17
C LEU A 357 -9.18 -39.00 -19.21
N PRO A 358 -8.85 -39.08 -20.52
CA PRO A 358 -9.50 -38.29 -21.57
C PRO A 358 -11.03 -38.45 -21.68
N PHE A 359 -11.59 -39.63 -21.39
CA PHE A 359 -13.03 -39.92 -21.55
C PHE A 359 -13.88 -39.55 -20.32
N ILE A 360 -13.27 -39.21 -19.19
CA ILE A 360 -13.95 -38.89 -17.92
C ILE A 360 -13.93 -37.39 -17.64
N GLY A 361 -12.91 -36.68 -18.14
CA GLY A 361 -12.76 -35.23 -17.98
C GLY A 361 -13.98 -34.46 -18.47
N ASP A 362 -14.46 -34.73 -19.69
CA ASP A 362 -15.58 -34.02 -20.30
C ASP A 362 -16.90 -34.15 -19.51
N LEU A 363 -17.17 -35.32 -18.92
CA LEU A 363 -18.40 -35.57 -18.14
C LEU A 363 -18.36 -34.94 -16.74
N LEU A 364 -17.16 -34.74 -16.16
CA LEU A 364 -16.97 -34.24 -14.79
C LEU A 364 -16.70 -32.74 -14.72
N HIS A 365 -16.17 -32.12 -15.78
CA HIS A 365 -16.03 -30.66 -15.87
C HIS A 365 -17.40 -29.96 -15.80
N GLU A 366 -18.44 -30.54 -16.42
CA GLU A 366 -19.77 -29.94 -16.54
C GLU A 366 -20.57 -29.89 -15.24
N THR A 367 -20.21 -30.66 -14.20
CA THR A 367 -21.12 -30.81 -13.05
C THR A 367 -20.94 -29.75 -11.96
N PHE A 368 -19.73 -29.29 -11.60
CA PHE A 368 -19.46 -28.17 -10.64
C PHE A 368 -17.98 -27.72 -10.68
N GLY A 369 -17.36 -27.68 -11.87
CA GLY A 369 -15.90 -27.78 -12.09
C GLY A 369 -15.00 -26.67 -11.54
N SER A 370 -14.68 -26.71 -10.24
CA SER A 370 -13.53 -25.94 -9.69
C SER A 370 -12.25 -26.23 -10.50
N PRO A 371 -11.34 -25.25 -10.66
CA PRO A 371 -10.11 -25.45 -11.43
C PRO A 371 -9.30 -26.63 -10.96
N THR A 372 -8.79 -27.45 -11.87
CA THR A 372 -7.84 -28.50 -11.50
C THR A 372 -6.44 -27.90 -11.31
N PRO A 373 -5.50 -28.63 -10.70
CA PRO A 373 -4.10 -28.22 -10.68
C PRO A 373 -3.50 -28.04 -12.08
N SER A 374 -3.97 -28.80 -13.09
CA SER A 374 -3.48 -28.64 -14.47
C SER A 374 -3.98 -27.33 -15.11
N ASP A 375 -5.23 -26.94 -14.87
CA ASP A 375 -5.76 -25.63 -15.31
C ASP A 375 -4.94 -24.49 -14.70
N VAL A 376 -4.70 -24.55 -13.38
CA VAL A 376 -3.92 -23.54 -12.66
C VAL A 376 -2.47 -23.49 -13.15
N ALA A 377 -1.86 -24.64 -13.46
CA ALA A 377 -0.53 -24.69 -14.05
C ALA A 377 -0.50 -24.05 -15.45
N ALA A 378 -1.48 -24.35 -16.31
CA ALA A 378 -1.57 -23.75 -17.64
C ALA A 378 -1.73 -22.22 -17.58
N TRP A 379 -2.56 -21.70 -16.66
CA TRP A 379 -2.68 -20.26 -16.45
C TRP A 379 -1.37 -19.61 -16.00
N ARG A 380 -0.63 -20.28 -15.11
CA ARG A 380 0.69 -19.81 -14.65
C ARG A 380 1.74 -19.84 -15.75
N ASP A 381 1.75 -20.88 -16.59
CA ASP A 381 2.64 -20.99 -17.75
C ASP A 381 2.37 -19.88 -18.78
N ASN A 382 1.12 -19.43 -18.89
CA ASN A 382 0.72 -18.25 -19.68
C ASN A 382 1.03 -16.92 -18.99
N GLY A 383 1.57 -16.93 -17.76
CA GLY A 383 2.02 -15.77 -17.00
C GLY A 383 0.94 -15.14 -16.10
N HIS A 384 -0.23 -15.74 -15.96
CA HIS A 384 -1.23 -15.30 -14.98
C HIS A 384 -0.85 -15.77 -13.57
N GLU A 385 -1.41 -15.12 -12.56
CA GLU A 385 -1.24 -15.50 -11.17
C GLU A 385 -2.55 -16.09 -10.64
N PHE A 386 -2.46 -17.18 -9.88
CA PHE A 386 -3.59 -17.79 -9.18
C PHE A 386 -3.26 -17.84 -7.70
N ALA A 387 -3.93 -16.99 -6.93
CA ALA A 387 -3.60 -16.61 -5.56
C ALA A 387 -4.80 -16.82 -4.60
N LEU A 388 -4.52 -16.74 -3.30
CA LEU A 388 -5.49 -17.02 -2.25
C LEU A 388 -6.46 -15.83 -2.05
N HIS A 389 -7.76 -16.12 -1.94
CA HIS A 389 -8.81 -15.18 -1.51
C HIS A 389 -9.49 -15.67 -0.23
N PRO A 390 -8.91 -15.42 0.96
CA PRO A 390 -9.42 -15.98 2.20
C PRO A 390 -10.66 -15.21 2.69
N TYR A 391 -11.64 -15.93 3.25
CA TYR A 391 -12.68 -15.33 4.08
C TYR A 391 -12.15 -15.16 5.50
N VAL A 392 -12.48 -14.03 6.12
CA VAL A 392 -12.02 -13.64 7.46
C VAL A 392 -13.16 -13.06 8.31
N ASP A 393 -14.41 -13.34 7.94
CA ASP A 393 -15.62 -12.76 8.52
C ASP A 393 -15.81 -13.10 10.01
N ASN A 394 -15.35 -14.28 10.45
CA ASN A 394 -15.50 -14.73 11.84
C ASN A 394 -14.24 -14.44 12.67
N ASP A 395 -13.08 -14.79 12.14
CA ASP A 395 -11.78 -14.59 12.78
C ASP A 395 -10.70 -14.46 11.70
N LEU A 396 -9.77 -13.54 11.94
CA LEU A 396 -8.72 -13.21 10.98
C LEU A 396 -7.73 -14.39 10.82
N GLU A 397 -7.19 -14.92 11.90
CA GLU A 397 -6.16 -15.96 11.84
C GLU A 397 -6.73 -17.32 11.43
N ASP A 398 -7.88 -17.70 11.99
CA ASP A 398 -8.54 -18.96 11.63
C ASP A 398 -9.02 -18.97 10.18
N GLY A 399 -9.50 -17.82 9.68
CA GLY A 399 -9.86 -17.64 8.27
C GLY A 399 -8.67 -17.91 7.35
N TRP A 400 -7.55 -17.23 7.61
CA TRP A 400 -6.31 -17.46 6.86
C TRP A 400 -5.82 -18.91 6.92
N ASN A 401 -5.74 -19.49 8.11
CA ASN A 401 -5.28 -20.87 8.31
C ASN A 401 -6.17 -21.88 7.57
N THR A 402 -7.49 -21.69 7.62
CA THR A 402 -8.46 -22.57 6.95
C THR A 402 -8.31 -22.51 5.43
N TYR A 403 -8.29 -21.30 4.86
CA TYR A 403 -8.23 -21.11 3.42
C TYR A 403 -6.85 -21.47 2.85
N TRP A 404 -5.76 -21.18 3.56
CA TRP A 404 -4.42 -21.61 3.14
C TRP A 404 -4.31 -23.13 3.06
N LYS A 405 -4.81 -23.83 4.09
CA LYS A 405 -4.84 -25.29 4.12
C LYS A 405 -5.71 -25.84 2.99
N GLU A 406 -6.87 -25.26 2.73
CA GLU A 406 -7.75 -25.65 1.61
C GLU A 406 -7.07 -25.46 0.25
N PHE A 407 -6.47 -24.29 0.03
CA PHE A 407 -5.82 -23.94 -1.23
C PHE A 407 -4.61 -24.83 -1.54
N THR A 408 -3.68 -24.96 -0.59
CA THR A 408 -2.51 -25.83 -0.75
C THR A 408 -2.90 -27.30 -0.83
N GLY A 409 -3.89 -27.73 -0.05
CA GLY A 409 -4.41 -29.09 -0.07
C GLY A 409 -5.17 -29.46 -1.35
N ARG A 410 -5.48 -28.49 -2.22
CA ARG A 410 -5.99 -28.76 -3.57
C ARG A 410 -4.90 -28.91 -4.61
N GLY A 411 -3.63 -28.71 -4.22
CA GLY A 411 -2.51 -28.70 -5.15
C GLY A 411 -2.30 -27.36 -5.85
N TYR A 412 -2.96 -26.28 -5.40
CA TYR A 412 -2.77 -24.94 -5.99
C TYR A 412 -1.50 -24.23 -5.49
N GLY A 413 -0.73 -24.85 -4.59
CA GLY A 413 0.54 -24.30 -4.13
C GLY A 413 1.58 -24.14 -5.26
N PRO A 414 2.66 -23.36 -5.03
CA PRO A 414 2.89 -22.50 -3.87
C PRO A 414 1.91 -21.31 -3.85
N VAL A 415 1.63 -20.75 -2.67
CA VAL A 415 0.80 -19.55 -2.53
C VAL A 415 1.62 -18.34 -2.99
N PRO A 416 1.18 -17.60 -4.02
CA PRO A 416 1.85 -16.37 -4.43
C PRO A 416 1.81 -15.29 -3.34
N PRO A 417 2.80 -14.38 -3.27
CA PRO A 417 2.92 -13.41 -2.17
C PRO A 417 2.01 -12.18 -2.36
N THR A 418 0.84 -12.34 -2.97
CA THR A 418 -0.14 -11.27 -3.18
C THR A 418 -1.48 -11.70 -2.58
N VAL A 419 -2.28 -10.75 -2.09
CA VAL A 419 -3.60 -11.07 -1.53
C VAL A 419 -4.62 -9.96 -1.70
N ARG A 420 -5.87 -10.39 -1.92
CA ARG A 420 -7.09 -9.66 -1.59
C ARG A 420 -7.96 -10.56 -0.71
N SER A 421 -8.33 -10.10 0.49
CA SER A 421 -9.26 -10.82 1.37
C SER A 421 -10.71 -10.65 0.88
N HIS A 422 -11.57 -11.62 1.18
CA HIS A 422 -13.00 -11.54 0.86
C HIS A 422 -13.65 -10.28 1.45
N ARG A 423 -14.44 -9.59 0.62
CA ARG A 423 -15.10 -8.30 0.93
C ARG A 423 -14.15 -7.22 1.46
N VAL A 424 -12.84 -7.41 1.29
CA VAL A 424 -11.75 -6.62 1.88
C VAL A 424 -11.89 -6.34 3.37
N LEU A 425 -12.48 -7.28 4.11
CA LEU A 425 -12.63 -7.15 5.55
C LEU A 425 -11.27 -6.89 6.21
N TRP A 426 -11.28 -6.01 7.20
CA TRP A 426 -10.07 -5.47 7.80
C TRP A 426 -10.18 -5.41 9.32
N THR A 427 -9.09 -5.78 9.99
CA THR A 427 -8.96 -5.73 11.45
C THR A 427 -7.81 -4.81 11.83
N GLY A 428 -8.02 -4.00 12.86
CA GLY A 428 -7.05 -3.07 13.40
C GLY A 428 -6.71 -1.93 12.43
N TRP A 429 -5.67 -1.15 12.77
CA TRP A 429 -5.12 -0.18 11.82
C TRP A 429 -4.36 -0.90 10.71
N THR A 430 -3.43 -1.76 11.12
CA THR A 430 -2.56 -2.54 10.23
C THR A 430 -2.51 -4.03 10.61
N GLU A 431 -3.38 -4.53 11.50
CA GLU A 431 -3.28 -5.91 12.00
C GLU A 431 -3.49 -6.96 10.92
N SER A 432 -4.43 -6.72 9.99
CA SER A 432 -4.57 -7.55 8.79
C SER A 432 -3.30 -7.58 7.94
N ALA A 433 -2.68 -6.42 7.68
CA ALA A 433 -1.40 -6.35 6.95
C ALA A 433 -0.25 -7.04 7.71
N ARG A 434 -0.20 -6.91 9.04
CA ARG A 434 0.82 -7.52 9.89
C ARG A 434 0.73 -9.04 9.84
N LEU A 435 -0.47 -9.61 9.93
CA LEU A 435 -0.65 -11.06 9.81
C LEU A 435 -0.29 -11.54 8.39
N GLN A 436 -0.73 -10.82 7.36
CA GLN A 436 -0.39 -11.15 5.97
C GLN A 436 1.12 -11.17 5.74
N ALA A 437 1.85 -10.17 6.25
CA ALA A 437 3.30 -10.12 6.17
C ALA A 437 3.97 -11.28 6.94
N SER A 438 3.43 -11.67 8.10
CA SER A 438 3.96 -12.81 8.87
C SER A 438 3.79 -14.13 8.13
N TYR A 439 2.76 -14.28 7.29
CA TYR A 439 2.56 -15.42 6.38
C TYR A 439 3.31 -15.31 5.05
N GLY A 440 4.13 -14.26 4.88
CA GLY A 440 4.99 -14.09 3.72
C GLY A 440 4.36 -13.37 2.53
N MET A 441 3.16 -12.80 2.69
CA MET A 441 2.58 -11.91 1.67
C MET A 441 3.43 -10.64 1.57
N ARG A 442 3.62 -10.16 0.34
CA ARG A 442 4.44 -8.98 0.02
C ARG A 442 3.64 -7.87 -0.63
N MET A 443 2.43 -8.12 -1.12
CA MET A 443 1.54 -7.08 -1.64
C MET A 443 0.09 -7.34 -1.26
N ASN A 444 -0.56 -6.34 -0.66
CA ASN A 444 -1.98 -6.34 -0.33
C ASN A 444 -2.72 -5.44 -1.33
N LEU A 445 -3.82 -5.96 -1.88
CA LEU A 445 -4.72 -5.26 -2.80
C LEU A 445 -6.14 -5.16 -2.22
N GLY A 446 -6.25 -5.12 -0.89
CA GLY A 446 -7.51 -5.01 -0.16
C GLY A 446 -8.03 -3.58 -0.03
N TYR A 447 -7.19 -2.56 -0.22
CA TYR A 447 -7.69 -1.19 -0.29
C TYR A 447 -8.33 -0.98 -1.66
N TYR A 448 -9.64 -0.76 -1.70
CA TYR A 448 -10.39 -0.56 -2.94
C TYR A 448 -11.64 0.33 -2.75
N HIS A 449 -12.19 0.83 -3.85
CA HIS A 449 -13.42 1.63 -3.83
C HIS A 449 -14.64 0.73 -3.63
N VAL A 450 -15.44 1.00 -2.60
CA VAL A 450 -16.72 0.33 -2.37
C VAL A 450 -17.61 1.18 -1.47
N GLY A 451 -18.93 1.03 -1.65
CA GLY A 451 -19.93 1.53 -0.71
C GLY A 451 -20.36 3.00 -0.89
N PRO A 452 -21.47 3.37 -0.23
CA PRO A 452 -22.10 4.69 -0.35
C PRO A 452 -21.27 5.84 0.26
N SER A 453 -20.27 5.54 1.09
CA SER A 453 -19.35 6.56 1.64
C SER A 453 -18.57 7.34 0.57
N LEU A 454 -18.49 6.82 -0.66
CA LEU A 454 -17.86 7.47 -1.81
C LEU A 454 -18.82 8.38 -2.59
N GLN A 455 -20.07 8.52 -2.13
CA GLN A 455 -21.00 9.49 -2.68
C GLN A 455 -20.86 10.83 -1.96
N LYS A 456 -20.61 11.89 -2.74
CA LYS A 456 -20.57 13.26 -2.24
C LYS A 456 -21.95 13.67 -1.71
N LYS A 457 -21.97 14.70 -0.86
CA LYS A 457 -23.23 15.32 -0.37
C LYS A 457 -24.13 15.84 -1.50
N SER A 458 -23.56 16.15 -2.67
CA SER A 458 -24.30 16.54 -3.88
C SER A 458 -25.03 15.39 -4.56
N GLY A 459 -24.74 14.13 -4.19
CA GLY A 459 -25.22 12.91 -4.86
C GLY A 459 -24.29 12.40 -5.97
N GLU A 460 -23.24 13.15 -6.32
CA GLU A 460 -22.21 12.71 -7.28
C GLU A 460 -21.31 11.62 -6.66
N TRP A 461 -20.95 10.60 -7.45
CA TRP A 461 -20.04 9.55 -7.04
C TRP A 461 -18.59 9.93 -7.32
N ALA A 462 -17.72 9.72 -6.33
CA ALA A 462 -16.32 10.10 -6.41
C ALA A 462 -15.42 8.93 -6.81
N TYR A 463 -14.51 9.19 -7.75
CA TYR A 463 -13.52 8.22 -8.25
C TYR A 463 -12.14 8.87 -8.21
N GLY A 464 -11.14 8.14 -7.72
CA GLY A 464 -9.81 8.72 -7.52
C GLY A 464 -8.95 7.89 -6.59
N HIS A 465 -7.90 8.51 -6.07
CA HIS A 465 -6.94 7.91 -5.17
C HIS A 465 -7.44 7.95 -3.71
N LEU A 466 -8.27 6.97 -3.31
CA LEU A 466 -8.76 6.81 -1.91
C LEU A 466 -7.65 6.92 -0.85
N THR A 467 -6.48 6.34 -1.13
CA THR A 467 -5.30 6.35 -0.25
C THR A 467 -4.34 7.51 -0.55
N GLY A 468 -4.79 8.51 -1.30
CA GLY A 468 -3.98 9.61 -1.82
C GLY A 468 -2.84 9.20 -2.76
N SER A 469 -2.77 7.95 -3.22
CA SER A 469 -1.66 7.47 -4.05
C SER A 469 -2.10 6.47 -5.11
N GLY A 470 -1.43 6.49 -6.26
CA GLY A 470 -1.49 5.43 -7.27
C GLY A 470 -0.37 4.40 -7.13
N ARG A 471 0.62 4.63 -6.26
CA ARG A 471 1.87 3.87 -6.17
C ARG A 471 1.92 2.95 -4.94
N PRO A 472 2.59 1.80 -5.04
CA PRO A 472 2.76 0.90 -3.92
C PRO A 472 3.76 1.46 -2.90
N MET A 473 3.42 1.40 -1.62
CA MET A 473 4.34 1.66 -0.51
C MET A 473 4.11 0.67 0.61
N ARG A 474 5.12 0.39 1.43
CA ARG A 474 4.97 -0.51 2.57
C ARG A 474 4.06 0.08 3.63
N PHE A 475 3.36 -0.79 4.34
CA PHE A 475 2.65 -0.37 5.55
C PHE A 475 3.64 -0.01 6.68
N ILE A 476 3.18 0.80 7.61
CA ILE A 476 3.85 1.14 8.87
C ILE A 476 2.84 1.01 10.02
N ASP A 477 3.25 0.37 11.12
CA ASP A 477 2.37 0.23 12.28
C ASP A 477 2.37 1.48 13.18
N ALA A 478 1.47 1.50 14.17
CA ALA A 478 1.32 2.62 15.09
C ALA A 478 2.55 2.87 15.99
N GLN A 479 3.53 1.96 15.98
CA GLN A 479 4.81 2.08 16.67
C GLN A 479 5.95 2.49 15.72
N GLY A 480 5.63 2.86 14.48
CA GLY A 480 6.62 3.33 13.51
C GLY A 480 7.42 2.21 12.82
N ARG A 481 7.02 0.95 12.98
CA ARG A 481 7.73 -0.19 12.38
C ARG A 481 7.17 -0.47 11.00
N VAL A 482 8.05 -0.46 10.00
CA VAL A 482 7.68 -0.77 8.60
C VAL A 482 7.39 -2.26 8.46
N LEU A 483 6.21 -2.58 7.95
CA LEU A 483 5.82 -3.95 7.63
C LEU A 483 6.41 -4.36 6.27
N ASN A 484 6.74 -5.64 6.13
CA ASN A 484 7.33 -6.21 4.93
C ASN A 484 6.28 -6.57 3.86
N ILE A 485 5.29 -5.71 3.68
CA ILE A 485 4.17 -5.86 2.76
C ILE A 485 3.78 -4.50 2.19
N TYR A 486 3.61 -4.42 0.88
CA TYR A 486 3.18 -3.23 0.16
C TYR A 486 1.66 -3.11 0.14
N GLN A 487 1.16 -1.89 0.30
CA GLN A 487 -0.20 -1.50 0.02
C GLN A 487 -0.31 -1.06 -1.44
N GLN A 488 -1.18 -1.71 -2.23
CA GLN A 488 -1.55 -1.26 -3.57
C GLN A 488 -3.06 -1.04 -3.63
N LEU A 489 -3.48 0.20 -3.90
CA LEU A 489 -4.90 0.54 -4.06
C LEU A 489 -5.44 -0.06 -5.37
N THR A 490 -6.59 -0.72 -5.28
CA THR A 490 -7.42 -1.10 -6.43
C THR A 490 -8.37 0.06 -6.75
N GLN A 491 -7.99 0.87 -7.73
CA GLN A 491 -8.63 2.14 -8.11
C GLN A 491 -9.99 1.94 -8.81
N LEU A 492 -10.12 0.84 -9.55
CA LEU A 492 -11.30 0.53 -10.36
C LEU A 492 -11.84 -0.83 -9.94
N THR A 493 -13.10 -0.86 -9.55
CA THR A 493 -13.80 -2.04 -9.04
C THR A 493 -15.16 -2.10 -9.72
N ASP A 494 -15.42 -3.17 -10.47
CA ASP A 494 -16.72 -3.39 -11.10
C ASP A 494 -17.83 -3.52 -10.05
N GLU A 495 -17.55 -4.20 -8.93
CA GLU A 495 -18.45 -4.30 -7.77
C GLU A 495 -18.96 -2.95 -7.24
N HIS A 496 -18.18 -1.87 -7.44
CA HIS A 496 -18.60 -0.52 -7.08
C HIS A 496 -19.29 0.21 -8.23
N LEU A 497 -19.00 -0.10 -9.50
CA LEU A 497 -19.50 0.70 -10.63
C LEU A 497 -20.83 0.19 -11.18
N ILE A 498 -20.98 -1.13 -11.33
CA ILE A 498 -22.12 -1.73 -12.03
C ILE A 498 -23.11 -2.36 -11.03
N PRO A 499 -24.41 -2.46 -11.38
CA PRO A 499 -25.38 -3.15 -10.56
C PRO A 499 -24.98 -4.61 -10.32
N MET A 500 -24.91 -5.01 -9.05
CA MET A 500 -24.79 -6.41 -8.66
C MET A 500 -26.03 -6.85 -7.88
N ASP A 501 -26.62 -7.98 -8.26
CA ASP A 501 -27.75 -8.56 -7.52
C ASP A 501 -27.24 -9.46 -6.39
N VAL A 502 -26.54 -8.85 -5.42
CA VAL A 502 -25.95 -9.54 -4.27
C VAL A 502 -26.63 -9.07 -2.98
N PRO A 503 -27.36 -9.94 -2.26
CA PRO A 503 -28.03 -9.57 -1.02
C PRO A 503 -27.06 -9.03 0.04
N GLY A 504 -27.39 -7.90 0.66
CA GLY A 504 -26.56 -7.25 1.71
C GLY A 504 -25.36 -6.47 1.15
N TRP A 505 -25.08 -6.59 -0.15
CA TRP A 505 -24.22 -5.68 -0.88
C TRP A 505 -25.11 -4.56 -1.45
N GLY A 506 -24.73 -3.29 -1.30
CA GLY A 506 -25.51 -2.15 -1.82
C GLY A 506 -24.67 -0.90 -2.08
N GLY A 507 -25.32 0.20 -2.48
CA GLY A 507 -24.70 1.53 -2.48
C GLY A 507 -23.63 1.77 -3.54
N TRP A 508 -23.88 1.36 -4.78
CA TRP A 508 -23.10 1.72 -5.98
C TRP A 508 -23.85 2.72 -6.87
N PRO A 509 -23.17 3.40 -7.83
CA PRO A 509 -23.76 4.35 -8.76
C PRO A 509 -24.74 3.74 -9.76
N GLN A 510 -24.83 2.41 -9.86
CA GLN A 510 -25.68 1.67 -10.81
C GLN A 510 -25.42 2.07 -12.28
N LEU A 511 -24.14 2.20 -12.65
CA LEU A 511 -23.79 2.59 -14.02
C LEU A 511 -24.15 1.50 -15.03
N THR A 512 -24.50 1.93 -16.24
CA THR A 512 -24.48 1.03 -17.40
C THR A 512 -23.04 0.59 -17.68
N ALA A 513 -22.85 -0.51 -18.43
CA ALA A 513 -21.52 -0.93 -18.87
C ALA A 513 -20.75 0.21 -19.57
N GLN A 514 -21.43 1.02 -20.40
CA GLN A 514 -20.81 2.18 -21.03
C GLN A 514 -20.40 3.25 -20.02
N GLY A 515 -21.24 3.52 -19.01
CA GLY A 515 -20.91 4.46 -17.93
C GLY A 515 -19.68 4.02 -17.15
N ALA A 516 -19.57 2.74 -16.80
CA ALA A 516 -18.40 2.17 -16.13
C ALA A 516 -17.14 2.27 -16.99
N VAL A 517 -17.25 2.11 -18.32
CA VAL A 517 -16.14 2.35 -19.26
C VAL A 517 -15.70 3.81 -19.26
N GLU A 518 -16.62 4.78 -19.22
CA GLU A 518 -16.25 6.21 -19.17
C GLU A 518 -15.55 6.57 -17.86
N VAL A 519 -15.99 6.03 -16.72
CA VAL A 519 -15.26 6.18 -15.43
C VAL A 519 -13.88 5.54 -15.51
N SER A 520 -13.77 4.35 -16.11
CA SER A 520 -12.48 3.67 -16.27
C SER A 520 -11.50 4.49 -17.14
N LYS A 521 -11.97 5.05 -18.26
CA LYS A 521 -11.18 5.95 -19.11
C LYS A 521 -10.74 7.20 -18.34
N TYR A 522 -11.67 7.83 -17.61
CA TYR A 522 -11.38 9.00 -16.79
C TYR A 522 -10.24 8.75 -15.79
N MET A 523 -10.23 7.59 -15.14
CA MET A 523 -9.19 7.18 -14.19
C MET A 523 -7.86 6.85 -14.87
N LEU A 524 -7.90 6.15 -16.01
CA LEU A 524 -6.70 5.80 -16.78
C LEU A 524 -6.01 7.06 -17.35
N ASP A 525 -6.77 7.99 -17.92
CA ASP A 525 -6.24 9.23 -18.50
C ASP A 525 -5.55 10.12 -17.45
N ARG A 526 -6.01 10.07 -16.19
CA ARG A 526 -5.37 10.78 -15.07
C ARG A 526 -4.13 10.07 -14.55
N SER A 527 -4.05 8.76 -14.70
CA SER A 527 -2.88 7.98 -14.26
C SER A 527 -1.65 8.13 -15.17
N VAL A 528 -1.80 8.75 -16.35
CA VAL A 528 -0.73 8.93 -17.36
C VAL A 528 -0.14 10.35 -17.35
N LYS A 529 -0.84 11.30 -16.73
CA LYS A 529 -0.41 12.69 -16.58
C LYS A 529 0.57 12.80 -15.42
#